data_AF-K9Y8C1-F1
#
_entry.id   AF-K9Y8C1-F1
#
_cell.length_a   1.000
_cell.length_b   1.000
_cell.length_c   1.000
_cell.angle_alpha   90.00
_cell.angle_beta   90.00
_cell.angle_gamma   90.00
#
_symmetry.space_group_name_H-M   'P 1'
#
loop_
_entity.id
_entity.type
_entity.pdbx_description
1 polymer ?
#
loop_
_entity_poly.entity_id
_entity_poly.type
_entity_poly.pdbx_seq_one_letter_code
_entity_poly.pdbx_strand_id
1 'polypeptide(L)'
;MNSILKISLPLIATTLGVITTSKPALSQITPQPWGTIGVEDSEVSYGIGVRWFDFGVELGGREDGAFGVDVIKFISFPVVSPYIGLGLYDDAEDDVAISGGLQVHPPGNVFFGAGYHSIRGVNGQLGVKF
;
A
#
# COMPACT_ATOMS: atom_id res chain seq x y z
N MET A 1 -41.36 -14.86 18.57
CA MET A 1 -39.92 -14.88 18.21
C MET A 1 -39.76 -15.54 16.84
N ASN A 2 -39.74 -14.81 15.72
CA ASN A 2 -39.44 -15.39 14.39
C ASN A 2 -39.25 -14.38 13.22
N SER A 3 -38.82 -13.13 13.45
CA SER A 3 -38.55 -12.19 12.33
C SER A 3 -37.10 -11.70 12.22
N ILE A 4 -36.27 -11.84 13.26
CA ILE A 4 -34.88 -11.33 13.24
C ILE A 4 -33.94 -12.30 12.48
N LEU A 5 -34.30 -13.59 12.36
CA LEU A 5 -33.47 -14.60 11.73
C LEU A 5 -33.50 -14.61 10.19
N LYS A 6 -34.42 -13.86 9.55
CA LYS A 6 -34.62 -13.91 8.08
C LYS A 6 -33.87 -12.82 7.31
N ILE A 7 -33.40 -11.78 8.00
CA ILE A 7 -32.72 -10.62 7.38
C ILE A 7 -31.20 -10.87 7.26
N SER A 8 -30.66 -11.80 8.05
CA SER A 8 -29.22 -12.10 8.11
C SER A 8 -28.70 -12.88 6.91
N LEU A 9 -29.50 -13.79 6.34
CA LEU A 9 -29.05 -14.64 5.22
C LEU A 9 -28.72 -13.88 3.91
N PRO A 10 -29.57 -12.97 3.41
CA PRO A 10 -29.28 -12.26 2.16
C PRO A 10 -28.14 -11.25 2.34
N LEU A 11 -28.00 -10.64 3.52
CA LEU A 11 -26.91 -9.70 3.81
C LEU A 11 -25.55 -10.40 3.88
N ILE A 12 -25.48 -11.58 4.52
CA ILE A 12 -24.27 -12.43 4.58
C ILE A 12 -23.92 -12.99 3.20
N ALA A 13 -24.91 -13.40 2.40
CA ALA A 13 -24.69 -13.87 1.04
C ALA A 13 -24.17 -12.76 0.11
N THR A 14 -24.61 -11.52 0.32
CA THR A 14 -24.14 -10.36 -0.46
C THR A 14 -22.70 -9.99 -0.08
N THR A 15 -22.32 -10.06 1.20
CA THR A 15 -20.92 -9.82 1.61
C THR A 15 -19.98 -10.96 1.20
N LEU A 16 -20.43 -12.23 1.18
CA LEU A 16 -19.64 -13.34 0.63
C LEU A 16 -19.50 -13.25 -0.91
N GLY A 17 -20.56 -12.88 -1.62
CA GLY A 17 -20.57 -12.81 -3.09
C GLY A 17 -19.58 -11.80 -3.68
N VAL A 18 -19.31 -10.71 -2.95
CA VAL A 18 -18.29 -9.70 -3.31
C VAL A 18 -16.87 -10.24 -3.12
N ILE A 19 -16.66 -11.20 -2.22
CA ILE A 19 -15.36 -11.85 -1.98
C ILE A 19 -15.07 -12.93 -3.04
N THR A 20 -16.11 -13.51 -3.66
CA THR A 20 -15.98 -14.65 -4.59
C THR A 20 -15.74 -14.26 -6.05
N THR A 21 -15.69 -12.97 -6.41
CA THR A 21 -15.25 -12.56 -7.75
C THR A 21 -13.73 -12.61 -7.82
N SER A 22 -13.19 -13.83 -7.78
CA SER A 22 -11.76 -14.08 -7.94
C SER A 22 -11.36 -13.81 -9.39
N LYS A 23 -10.75 -12.66 -9.67
CA LYS A 23 -9.64 -12.53 -10.64
C LYS A 23 -8.96 -11.15 -10.55
N PRO A 24 -7.62 -11.07 -10.72
CA PRO A 24 -6.73 -12.13 -11.18
C PRO A 24 -5.50 -12.37 -10.27
N ALA A 25 -5.20 -13.64 -10.01
CA ALA A 25 -3.87 -14.08 -9.60
C ALA A 25 -2.74 -13.66 -10.57
N LEU A 26 -3.07 -13.16 -11.78
CA LEU A 26 -2.13 -12.55 -12.72
C LEU A 26 -1.68 -11.13 -12.34
N SER A 27 -2.50 -10.35 -11.61
CA SER A 27 -2.10 -9.00 -11.18
C SER A 27 -0.96 -9.02 -10.16
N GLN A 28 -0.77 -10.12 -9.45
CA GLN A 28 0.33 -10.30 -8.50
C GLN A 28 1.67 -10.60 -9.19
N ILE A 29 1.63 -11.10 -10.44
CA ILE A 29 2.82 -11.53 -11.19
C ILE A 29 3.42 -10.38 -12.01
N THR A 30 2.69 -9.29 -12.24
CA THR A 30 3.20 -8.17 -13.04
C THR A 30 3.81 -7.11 -12.13
N PRO A 31 5.05 -6.65 -12.37
CA PRO A 31 5.64 -5.55 -11.63
C PRO A 31 4.79 -4.27 -11.74
N GLN A 32 4.55 -3.62 -10.60
CA GLN A 32 3.73 -2.41 -10.48
C GLN A 32 4.61 -1.29 -9.91
N PRO A 33 5.16 -0.40 -10.76
CA PRO A 33 5.95 0.73 -10.27
C PRO A 33 5.04 1.83 -9.71
N TRP A 34 5.57 2.57 -8.74
CA TRP A 34 4.93 3.78 -8.21
C TRP A 34 5.96 4.86 -7.85
N GLY A 35 5.47 6.08 -7.73
CA GLY A 35 6.16 7.18 -7.08
C GLY A 35 5.44 7.60 -5.80
N THR A 36 6.21 8.14 -4.87
CA THR A 36 5.74 8.57 -3.56
C THR A 36 6.18 10.01 -3.30
N ILE A 37 5.28 10.81 -2.74
CA ILE A 37 5.57 12.15 -2.23
C ILE A 37 4.95 12.27 -0.84
N GLY A 38 5.68 12.83 0.09
CA GLY A 38 5.22 13.02 1.46
C GLY A 38 5.78 14.27 2.11
N VAL A 39 5.45 14.42 3.38
CA VAL A 39 5.96 15.48 4.23
C VAL A 39 6.16 14.96 5.64
N GLU A 40 7.28 15.34 6.25
CA GLU A 40 7.55 15.17 7.68
C GLU A 40 8.22 16.43 8.19
N ASP A 41 7.77 16.96 9.32
CA ASP A 41 8.34 18.18 9.92
C ASP A 41 8.49 19.39 8.99
N SER A 42 7.59 19.52 8.01
CA SER A 42 7.59 20.57 6.96
C SER A 42 8.64 20.39 5.85
N GLU A 43 9.32 19.25 5.80
CA GLU A 43 10.25 18.90 4.74
C GLU A 43 9.62 17.90 3.77
N VAL A 44 9.87 18.09 2.48
CA VAL A 44 9.34 17.18 1.46
C VAL A 44 10.13 15.88 1.47
N SER A 45 9.39 14.77 1.37
CA SER A 45 9.95 13.44 1.12
C SER A 45 9.49 12.92 -0.23
N TYR A 46 10.33 12.10 -0.85
CA TYR A 46 10.07 11.52 -2.17
C TYR A 46 10.54 10.07 -2.22
N GLY A 47 10.01 9.33 -3.19
CA GLY A 47 10.48 7.97 -3.44
C GLY A 47 9.93 7.37 -4.72
N ILE A 48 10.55 6.28 -5.13
CA ILE A 48 10.11 5.43 -6.23
C ILE A 48 10.20 3.98 -5.80
N GLY A 49 9.18 3.19 -6.13
CA GLY A 49 9.13 1.80 -5.75
C GLY A 49 8.52 0.91 -6.82
N VAL A 50 8.68 -0.39 -6.61
CA VAL A 50 8.09 -1.41 -7.45
C VAL A 50 7.55 -2.55 -6.61
N ARG A 51 6.35 -3.03 -6.95
CA ARG A 51 5.65 -4.10 -6.24
C ARG A 51 5.59 -5.31 -7.14
N TRP A 52 5.92 -6.47 -6.58
CA TRP A 52 5.86 -7.76 -7.23
C TRP A 52 5.57 -8.86 -6.19
N PHE A 53 4.61 -9.74 -6.47
CA PHE A 53 4.23 -10.85 -5.57
C PHE A 53 3.93 -10.43 -4.11
N ASP A 54 3.20 -9.34 -3.92
CA ASP A 54 2.89 -8.78 -2.59
C ASP A 54 4.13 -8.42 -1.75
N PHE A 55 5.26 -8.22 -2.42
CA PHE A 55 6.43 -7.57 -1.88
C PHE A 55 6.69 -6.30 -2.68
N GLY A 56 7.25 -5.30 -2.06
CA GLY A 56 7.71 -4.10 -2.73
C GLY A 56 9.08 -3.71 -2.24
N VAL A 57 9.81 -3.01 -3.10
CA VAL A 57 11.02 -2.29 -2.72
C VAL A 57 10.80 -0.84 -3.09
N GLU A 58 11.13 0.06 -2.18
CA GLU A 58 11.08 1.50 -2.41
C GLU A 58 12.44 2.13 -2.10
N LEU A 59 12.91 3.01 -2.98
CA LEU A 59 13.99 3.92 -2.69
C LEU A 59 13.37 5.28 -2.37
N GLY A 60 13.77 5.87 -1.27
CA GLY A 60 13.20 7.12 -0.79
C GLY A 60 14.23 8.02 -0.16
N GLY A 61 13.91 9.31 -0.12
CA GLY A 61 14.70 10.27 0.61
C GLY A 61 13.89 11.49 1.05
N ARG A 62 14.57 12.36 1.79
CA ARG A 62 14.07 13.65 2.27
C ARG A 62 14.98 14.78 1.80
N GLU A 63 14.46 15.99 1.86
CA GLU A 63 15.22 17.21 1.53
C GLU A 63 16.39 17.49 2.49
N ASP A 64 16.35 16.99 3.72
CA ASP A 64 17.45 17.08 4.71
C ASP A 64 18.67 16.22 4.37
N GLY A 65 18.54 15.28 3.43
CA GLY A 65 19.61 14.38 3.00
C GLY A 65 19.41 12.91 3.39
N ALA A 66 18.43 12.58 4.25
CA ALA A 66 18.17 11.18 4.59
C ALA A 66 17.76 10.39 3.34
N PHE A 67 18.41 9.24 3.12
CA PHE A 67 18.14 8.40 1.94
C PHE A 67 18.22 6.92 2.32
N GLY A 68 17.35 6.10 1.73
CA GLY A 68 17.26 4.72 2.13
C GLY A 68 16.47 3.82 1.21
N VAL A 69 16.34 2.58 1.65
CA VAL A 69 15.59 1.53 0.96
C VAL A 69 14.62 0.87 1.92
N ASP A 70 13.39 0.67 1.45
CA ASP A 70 12.34 -0.05 2.14
C ASP A 70 12.07 -1.41 1.49
N VAL A 71 11.79 -2.42 2.31
CA VAL A 71 11.14 -3.66 1.92
C VAL A 71 9.73 -3.66 2.48
N ILE A 72 8.74 -3.83 1.61
CA ILE A 72 7.32 -3.65 1.92
C ILE A 72 6.57 -4.95 1.69
N LYS A 73 5.74 -5.35 2.64
CA LYS A 73 4.82 -6.50 2.52
C LYS A 73 3.39 -6.01 2.36
N PHE A 74 2.74 -6.47 1.30
CA PHE A 74 1.33 -6.19 1.02
C PHE A 74 0.45 -7.39 1.38
N ILE A 75 -0.80 -7.11 1.75
CA ILE A 75 -1.87 -8.10 1.85
C ILE A 75 -2.90 -7.77 0.76
N SER A 76 -2.94 -8.55 -0.31
CA SER A 76 -3.84 -8.30 -1.43
C SER A 76 -5.29 -8.66 -1.15
N PHE A 77 -6.19 -7.68 -1.23
CA PHE A 77 -7.63 -7.86 -1.41
C PHE A 77 -8.05 -7.33 -2.79
N PRO A 78 -9.28 -7.63 -3.28
CA PRO A 78 -9.69 -7.27 -4.64
C PRO A 78 -9.56 -5.79 -5.03
N VAL A 79 -9.72 -4.87 -4.07
CA VAL A 79 -9.67 -3.42 -4.32
C VAL A 79 -8.63 -2.70 -3.46
N VAL A 80 -8.24 -3.29 -2.34
CA VAL A 80 -7.34 -2.65 -1.37
C VAL A 80 -6.18 -3.56 -1.03
N SER A 81 -5.04 -2.98 -0.71
CA SER A 81 -3.86 -3.70 -0.23
C SER A 81 -3.25 -2.93 0.92
N PRO A 82 -3.62 -3.23 2.18
CA PRO A 82 -2.87 -2.73 3.32
C PRO A 82 -1.46 -3.30 3.26
N TYR A 83 -0.50 -2.52 3.77
CA TYR A 83 0.89 -2.90 3.78
C TYR A 83 1.60 -2.46 5.06
N ILE A 84 2.71 -3.13 5.33
CA ILE A 84 3.72 -2.75 6.32
C ILE A 84 5.08 -2.81 5.66
N GLY A 85 6.01 -1.96 6.07
CA GLY A 85 7.36 -1.93 5.54
C GLY A 85 8.40 -1.71 6.62
N LEU A 86 9.62 -2.14 6.31
CA LEU A 86 10.83 -1.88 7.08
C LEU A 86 11.87 -1.29 6.14
N GLY A 87 12.52 -0.22 6.58
CA GLY A 87 13.54 0.45 5.78
C GLY A 87 14.85 0.63 6.53
N LEU A 88 15.91 0.80 5.75
CA LEU A 88 17.23 1.18 6.23
C LEU A 88 17.60 2.52 5.58
N TYR A 89 17.93 3.51 6.39
CA TYR A 89 18.21 4.87 5.97
C TYR A 89 19.54 5.33 6.53
N ASP A 90 20.31 5.99 5.68
CA ASP A 90 21.50 6.73 6.08
C ASP A 90 21.13 8.18 6.39
N ASP A 91 21.93 8.84 7.22
CA ASP A 91 21.79 10.25 7.59
C ASP A 91 20.42 10.62 8.20
N ALA A 92 19.75 9.65 8.84
CA ALA A 92 18.54 9.85 9.62
C ALA A 92 18.82 9.75 11.13
N GLU A 93 17.93 10.30 11.97
CA GLU A 93 18.04 10.13 13.43
C GLU A 93 17.91 8.66 13.86
N ASP A 94 17.10 7.89 13.14
CA ASP A 94 16.93 6.45 13.28
C ASP A 94 17.33 5.75 11.96
N ASP A 95 18.29 4.84 12.02
CA ASP A 95 18.73 4.06 10.84
C ASP A 95 17.64 3.09 10.33
N VAL A 96 16.66 2.77 11.18
CA VAL A 96 15.59 1.81 10.89
C VAL A 96 14.27 2.53 10.77
N ALA A 97 13.66 2.42 9.59
CA ALA A 97 12.33 2.93 9.33
C ALA A 97 11.25 1.86 9.48
N ILE A 98 10.08 2.28 9.96
CA ILE A 98 8.85 1.49 9.91
C ILE A 98 7.83 2.27 9.09
N SER A 99 7.16 1.59 8.17
CA SER A 99 6.11 2.17 7.35
C SER A 99 4.85 1.32 7.33
N GLY A 100 3.72 1.96 7.06
CA GLY A 100 2.43 1.30 6.93
C GLY A 100 1.43 2.17 6.20
N GLY A 101 0.49 1.53 5.51
CA GLY A 101 -0.49 2.26 4.74
C GLY A 101 -1.43 1.37 3.95
N LEU A 102 -2.10 1.98 2.99
CA LEU A 102 -3.12 1.36 2.16
C LEU A 102 -2.94 1.77 0.71
N GLN A 103 -2.83 0.80 -0.19
CA GLN A 103 -2.99 1.02 -1.62
C GLN A 103 -4.40 0.64 -2.06
N VAL A 104 -5.00 1.46 -2.92
CA VAL A 104 -6.30 1.24 -3.55
C VAL A 104 -6.09 1.00 -5.04
N HIS A 105 -6.63 -0.12 -5.51
CA HIS A 105 -6.51 -0.64 -6.87
C HIS A 105 -7.88 -0.58 -7.55
N PRO A 106 -8.32 0.59 -8.04
CA PRO A 106 -9.53 0.65 -8.84
C PRO A 106 -9.35 -0.15 -10.14
N PRO A 107 -10.46 -0.51 -10.82
CA PRO A 107 -10.39 -1.05 -12.18
C PRO A 107 -9.56 -0.15 -13.11
N GLY A 108 -8.76 -0.76 -14.00
CA GLY A 108 -7.86 -0.06 -14.92
C GLY A 108 -6.39 -0.13 -14.49
N ASN A 109 -5.57 0.74 -15.07
CA ASN A 109 -4.10 0.63 -15.05
C ASN A 109 -3.43 1.57 -14.03
N VAL A 110 -4.18 2.21 -13.15
CA VAL A 110 -3.66 3.11 -12.11
C VAL A 110 -4.04 2.58 -10.74
N PHE A 111 -3.17 2.82 -9.77
CA PHE A 111 -3.47 2.69 -8.34
C PHE A 111 -2.91 3.89 -7.60
N PHE A 112 -3.46 4.14 -6.42
CA PHE A 112 -3.00 5.19 -5.53
C PHE A 112 -2.94 4.65 -4.11
N GLY A 113 -2.16 5.29 -3.26
CA GLY A 113 -2.04 4.89 -1.87
C GLY A 113 -1.79 6.07 -0.96
N ALA A 114 -1.98 5.82 0.33
CA ALA A 114 -1.58 6.72 1.39
C ALA A 114 -1.02 5.92 2.55
N GLY A 115 -0.06 6.49 3.26
CA GLY A 115 0.56 5.83 4.39
C GLY A 115 1.35 6.78 5.26
N TYR A 116 2.01 6.19 6.25
CA TYR A 116 2.96 6.82 7.15
C TYR A 116 4.28 6.06 7.09
N HIS A 117 5.37 6.80 7.22
CA HIS A 117 6.73 6.28 7.31
C HIS A 117 7.44 7.04 8.44
N SER A 118 8.12 6.34 9.35
CA SER A 118 8.70 6.99 10.53
C SER A 118 9.72 8.09 10.21
N ILE A 119 10.46 7.95 9.12
CA ILE A 119 11.40 9.00 8.65
C ILE A 119 10.76 9.97 7.65
N ARG A 120 9.98 9.49 6.67
CA ARG A 120 9.45 10.30 5.54
C ARG A 120 8.04 10.87 5.78
N GLY A 121 7.45 10.56 6.93
CA GLY A 121 6.16 11.09 7.37
C GLY A 121 4.96 10.55 6.61
N VAL A 122 3.91 11.37 6.60
CA VAL A 122 2.68 11.08 5.85
C VAL A 122 2.97 11.22 4.37
N ASN A 123 2.62 10.18 3.60
CA ASN A 123 2.91 10.12 2.17
C ASN A 123 1.73 9.63 1.34
N GLY A 124 1.71 10.07 0.09
CA GLY A 124 0.82 9.61 -0.96
C GLY A 124 1.60 8.88 -2.05
N GLN A 125 0.98 7.86 -2.63
CA GLN A 125 1.56 7.01 -3.67
C GLN A 125 0.71 7.07 -4.94
N LEU A 126 1.36 7.05 -6.10
CA LEU A 126 0.71 6.92 -7.39
C LEU A 126 1.51 5.93 -8.24
N GLY A 127 0.83 4.90 -8.74
CA GLY A 127 1.49 3.88 -9.55
C GLY A 127 0.63 3.32 -10.67
N VAL A 128 1.25 2.49 -11.48
CA VAL A 128 0.65 1.92 -12.70
C VAL A 128 0.73 0.40 -12.72
N LYS A 129 -0.26 -0.20 -13.40
CA LYS A 129 -0.37 -1.63 -13.68
C LYS A 129 -0.24 -1.83 -15.20
N PHE A 130 0.57 -2.81 -15.62
CA PHE A 130 0.77 -3.17 -17.02
C PHE A 130 0.01 -4.43 -17.41
#